data_AF-A0A6V7J0J3-F1
#
_entry.id   AF-A0A6V7J0J3-F1
#
_cell.length_a   1.000
_cell.length_b   1.000
_cell.length_c   1.000
_cell.angle_alpha   90.00
_cell.angle_beta   90.00
_cell.angle_gamma   90.00
#
_symmetry.space_group_name_H-M   'P 1'
#
loop_
_entity.id
_entity.type
_entity.pdbx_description
1 polymer ?
#
loop_
_entity_poly.entity_id
_entity_poly.type
_entity_poly.pdbx_seq_one_letter_code
_entity_poly.pdbx_strand_id
1 'polypeptide(L)' 'INWLATCRDMFSINPEVTIYGSESLLVKAPDYFTKFAQLLRRTPERTI' A
#
# COMPACT_ATOMS: atom_id res chain seq x y z
N ILE A 1 -3.59 -5.51 -3.47
CA ILE A 1 -2.73 -4.32 -3.21
C ILE A 1 -1.33 -4.83 -2.97
N ASN A 2 -0.36 -4.42 -3.78
CA ASN A 2 1.05 -4.72 -3.55
C ASN A 2 1.69 -3.58 -2.75
N TRP A 3 1.63 -3.65 -1.42
CA TRP A 3 2.10 -2.59 -0.54
C TRP A 3 3.58 -2.27 -0.69
N LEU A 4 4.43 -3.28 -0.93
CA LEU A 4 5.85 -3.07 -1.13
C LEU A 4 6.13 -2.24 -2.39
N ALA A 5 5.47 -2.56 -3.50
CA ALA A 5 5.58 -1.76 -4.72
C ALA A 5 5.07 -0.32 -4.49
N THR A 6 3.90 -0.16 -3.87
CA THR A 6 3.35 1.17 -3.55
C THR A 6 4.31 2.00 -2.68
N CYS A 7 4.91 1.40 -1.65
CA CYS A 7 5.87 2.10 -0.80
C CYS A 7 7.16 2.45 -1.57
N ARG A 8 7.67 1.56 -2.41
CA ARG A 8 8.84 1.85 -3.26
C ARG A 8 8.58 3.01 -4.22
N ASP A 9 7.41 3.01 -4.87
CA ASP A 9 7.03 4.08 -5.78
C ASP A 9 6.90 5.41 -5.03
N MET A 10 6.27 5.41 -3.85
CA MET A 10 6.11 6.62 -3.03
C MET A 10 7.45 7.20 -2.54
N PHE A 11 8.40 6.36 -2.15
CA PHE A 11 9.72 6.79 -1.69
C PHE A 11 10.76 6.92 -2.80
N SER A 12 10.41 6.60 -4.05
CA SER A 12 11.32 6.66 -5.20
C SER A 12 11.93 8.05 -5.44
N ILE A 13 11.24 9.11 -4.98
CA ILE A 13 11.73 10.49 -5.07
C ILE A 13 12.96 10.76 -4.19
N ASN A 14 13.22 9.92 -3.19
CA ASN A 14 14.34 10.07 -2.29
C ASN A 14 15.30 8.87 -2.42
N PRO A 15 16.39 8.98 -3.20
CA PRO A 15 17.27 7.87 -3.52
C PRO A 15 18.05 7.32 -2.31
N GLU A 16 18.09 8.05 -1.18
CA GLU A 16 18.69 7.57 0.07
C GLU A 16 17.77 6.61 0.84
N VAL A 17 16.50 6.52 0.47
CA VAL A 17 15.50 5.66 1.13
C VAL A 17 15.21 4.45 0.25
N THR A 18 15.67 3.28 0.69
CA THR A 18 15.33 1.99 0.04
C THR A 18 14.36 1.21 0.92
N ILE A 19 13.24 0.76 0.35
CA ILE A 19 12.24 -0.06 1.04
C ILE A 19 12.45 -1.54 0.69
N TYR A 20 12.80 -2.35 1.69
CA TYR A 20 13.14 -3.77 1.59
C TYR A 20 11.94 -4.69 1.86
N GLY A 21 10.91 -4.20 2.55
CA GLY A 21 9.72 -4.96 2.95
C GLY A 21 9.78 -5.54 4.36
N SER A 22 10.91 -5.38 5.05
CA SER A 22 11.10 -5.76 6.46
C SER A 22 10.85 -4.58 7.43
N GLU A 23 10.50 -3.40 6.91
CA GLU A 23 10.29 -2.21 7.70
C GLU A 23 9.09 -2.36 8.64
N SER A 24 9.22 -1.81 9.85
CA SER A 24 8.11 -1.73 10.80
C SER A 24 7.16 -0.60 10.39
N LEU A 25 5.87 -0.93 10.23
CA LEU A 25 4.83 0.02 9.85
C LEU A 25 3.84 0.21 10.99
N LEU A 26 3.51 1.47 11.30
CA LEU A 26 2.43 1.79 12.21
C LEU A 26 1.10 1.85 11.44
N VAL A 27 0.24 0.85 11.64
CA VAL A 27 -1.08 0.79 11.00
C VAL A 27 -2.14 1.32 11.96
N LYS A 28 -2.59 2.57 11.74
CA LYS A 28 -3.55 3.24 12.63
C LYS A 28 -4.97 2.66 12.59
N ALA A 29 -5.39 2.10 11.46
CA ALA A 29 -6.74 1.58 11.25
C ALA A 29 -6.70 0.24 10.49
N PRO A 30 -6.29 -0.85 11.16
CA PRO A 30 -6.10 -2.15 10.50
C PRO A 30 -7.37 -2.66 9.81
N ASP A 31 -8.53 -2.51 10.45
CA ASP A 31 -9.81 -2.98 9.92
C ASP A 31 -10.25 -2.24 8.64
N TYR A 32 -9.87 -0.96 8.51
CA TYR A 32 -10.16 -0.19 7.31
C TYR A 32 -9.50 -0.82 6.09
N PHE A 33 -8.23 -1.22 6.18
CA PHE A 33 -7.50 -1.79 5.05
C PHE A 33 -8.06 -3.15 4.63
N THR A 34 -8.54 -3.96 5.57
CA THR A 34 -9.25 -5.21 5.24
C THR A 34 -10.53 -4.94 4.46
N LYS A 35 -11.37 -4.02 4.94
CA LYS A 35 -12.62 -3.64 4.25
C LYS A 35 -12.35 -3.00 2.89
N PHE A 36 -11.33 -2.15 2.81
CA PHE A 36 -10.90 -1.50 1.57
C PHE A 36 -10.42 -2.52 0.54
N ALA A 37 -9.62 -3.50 0.96
CA ALA A 37 -9.18 -4.58 0.07
C ALA A 37 -10.35 -5.42 -0.47
N GLN A 38 -11.36 -5.68 0.35
CA GLN A 38 -12.59 -6.37 -0.08
C GLN A 38 -13.39 -5.52 -1.09
N LEU A 39 -13.50 -4.21 -0.86
CA LEU A 39 -14.16 -3.29 -1.78
C LEU A 39 -13.43 -3.25 -3.13
N LEU A 40 -12.11 -3.09 -3.14
CA LEU A 40 -11.34 -3.04 -4.38
C LEU A 40 -11.47 -4.30 -5.22
N ARG A 41 -11.55 -5.49 -4.60
CA ARG A 41 -11.73 -6.76 -5.31
C ARG A 41 -13.03 -6.84 -6.12
N ARG A 42 -14.06 -6.09 -5.72
CA ARG A 42 -15.37 -6.06 -6.39
C ARG A 42 -15.60 -4.80 -7.23
N THR A 43 -14.68 -3.85 -7.19
CA THR A 43 -14.79 -2.60 -7.94
C THR A 43 -14.06 -2.75 -9.28
N PRO A 44 -14.71 -2.48 -10.43
CA PRO A 44 -14.04 -2.47 -11.72
C PRO A 44 -12.91 -1.44 -11.77
N GLU A 45 -11.83 -1.76 -12.47
CA GLU A 45 -10.65 -0.87 -12.56
C GLU A 45 -10.98 0.51 -13.10
N ARG A 46 -11.89 0.63 -14.08
CA ARG A 46 -12.38 1.92 -14.62
C ARG A 46 -13.05 2.84 -13.58
N THR A 47 -13.38 2.32 -12.40
CA THR A 47 -14.05 3.04 -11.32
C THR A 47 -13.08 3.43 -10.20
N ILE A 48 -11.89 2.81 -10.16
CA ILE A 48 -10.82 3.11 -9.21
C ILE A 48 -9.99 4.27 -9.76
#